data_AF-A0A212SQB4-F1
#
_entry.id   AF-A0A212SQB4-F1
#
_cell.length_a   1.000
_cell.length_b   1.000
_cell.length_c   1.000
_cell.angle_alpha   90.00
_cell.angle_beta   90.00
_cell.angle_gamma   90.00
#
_symmetry.space_group_name_H-M   'P 1'
#
loop_
_entity.id
_entity.type
_entity.pdbx_description
1 polymer ?
#
loop_
_entity_poly.entity_id
_entity_poly.type
_entity_poly.pdbx_seq_one_letter_code
_entity_poly.pdbx_strand_id
1 'polypeptide(L)'
;MHISRAAGLLHENHRTAVLQTTEYRMLAMPSGTPACPDTSRRHRLAAQLADMISGAATIRVSLTDPTQVWPHPHTVVQDETGKTMELGRTTSRVAARWILRVWPDKDWTRPHTFRLADATLTRSDLTAAERGR
;
A
#
# COMPACT_ATOMS: atom_id res chain seq x y z
N MET A 1 -75.12 -9.46 59.39
CA MET A 1 -75.92 -9.49 58.15
C MET A 1 -75.36 -8.40 57.23
N HIS A 2 -75.07 -8.71 55.96
CA HIS A 2 -74.33 -7.92 54.93
C HIS A 2 -72.81 -7.79 55.19
N ILE A 3 -71.88 -8.45 54.49
CA ILE A 3 -71.53 -8.61 53.05
C ILE A 3 -71.08 -7.31 52.36
N SER A 4 -69.77 -7.24 52.03
CA SER A 4 -69.11 -6.66 50.83
C SER A 4 -67.60 -6.67 51.09
N ARG A 5 -66.74 -7.57 50.56
CA ARG A 5 -66.35 -7.96 49.19
C ARG A 5 -65.55 -6.89 48.42
N ALA A 6 -64.43 -7.38 47.85
CA ALA A 6 -63.51 -6.82 46.84
C ALA A 6 -62.30 -6.05 47.42
N ALA A 7 -61.06 -6.22 46.93
CA ALA A 7 -60.57 -6.86 45.73
C ALA A 7 -59.17 -7.44 46.00
N GLY A 8 -58.88 -8.61 45.43
CA GLY A 8 -57.57 -9.24 45.50
C GLY A 8 -56.55 -8.47 44.68
N LEU A 9 -55.33 -8.37 45.20
CA LEU A 9 -54.16 -8.15 44.37
C LEU A 9 -53.42 -9.49 44.25
N LEU A 10 -53.46 -9.98 43.03
CA LEU A 10 -52.91 -11.24 42.58
C LEU A 10 -51.39 -11.24 42.70
N HIS A 11 -50.90 -12.36 43.22
CA HIS A 11 -49.86 -13.16 42.60
C HIS A 11 -48.55 -12.40 42.31
N GLU A 12 -47.63 -12.54 43.27
CA GLU A 12 -46.20 -12.35 43.09
C GLU A 12 -45.72 -13.26 41.95
N ASN A 13 -45.74 -12.71 40.75
CA ASN A 13 -45.27 -13.38 39.55
C ASN A 13 -43.76 -13.22 39.47
N HIS A 14 -43.09 -14.35 39.66
CA HIS A 14 -41.74 -14.65 39.20
C HIS A 14 -41.38 -13.85 37.93
N ARG A 15 -40.48 -12.88 38.09
CA ARG A 15 -39.72 -12.33 36.97
C ARG A 15 -38.25 -12.55 37.25
N THR A 16 -37.83 -13.77 36.93
CA THR A 16 -36.49 -14.07 36.42
C THR A 16 -36.16 -13.01 35.38
N ALA A 17 -35.28 -12.08 35.74
CA ALA A 17 -34.68 -11.15 34.79
C ALA A 17 -33.85 -11.99 33.82
N VAL A 18 -34.45 -12.35 32.68
CA VAL A 18 -33.70 -12.81 31.51
C VAL A 18 -32.81 -11.65 31.13
N LEU A 19 -31.52 -11.78 31.42
CA LEU A 19 -30.49 -10.94 30.84
C LEU A 19 -30.53 -11.19 29.33
N GLN A 20 -31.36 -10.45 28.62
CA GLN A 20 -31.20 -10.25 27.18
C GLN A 20 -29.91 -9.45 27.02
N THR A 21 -28.79 -10.18 26.97
CA THR A 21 -27.62 -9.71 26.27
C THR A 21 -28.10 -9.46 24.84
N THR A 22 -28.26 -8.19 24.51
CA THR A 22 -28.24 -7.76 23.13
C THR A 22 -26.87 -8.18 22.63
N GLU A 23 -26.81 -9.37 22.04
CA GLU A 23 -25.77 -9.69 21.08
C GLU A 23 -25.89 -8.59 20.04
N TYR A 24 -24.98 -7.63 20.13
CA TYR A 24 -24.71 -6.71 19.04
C TYR A 24 -24.25 -7.62 17.90
N ARG A 25 -25.21 -8.08 17.10
CA ARG A 25 -24.96 -8.77 15.84
C ARG A 25 -24.33 -7.73 14.94
N MET A 26 -23.04 -7.50 15.14
CA MET A 26 -22.18 -6.95 14.11
C MET A 26 -22.40 -7.87 12.92
N LEU A 27 -23.15 -7.37 11.94
CA LEU A 27 -23.13 -7.92 10.60
C LEU A 27 -21.66 -7.87 10.20
N ALA A 28 -20.98 -8.99 10.38
CA ALA A 28 -19.68 -9.22 9.79
C ALA A 28 -19.90 -8.99 8.30
N MET A 29 -19.46 -7.84 7.80
CA MET A 29 -19.37 -7.61 6.38
C MET A 29 -18.57 -8.79 5.86
N PRO A 30 -19.09 -9.61 4.92
CA PRO A 30 -18.26 -10.60 4.30
C PRO A 30 -17.11 -9.79 3.71
N SER A 31 -15.91 -9.96 4.28
CA SER A 31 -14.67 -9.41 3.75
C SER A 31 -14.34 -10.25 2.51
N GLY A 32 -15.24 -10.16 1.52
CA GLY A 32 -15.34 -10.95 0.32
C GLY A 32 -14.87 -10.12 -0.86
N THR A 33 -13.70 -9.52 -0.71
CA THR A 33 -12.75 -9.32 -1.81
C THR A 33 -11.41 -9.20 -1.12
N PRO A 34 -10.41 -10.06 -1.37
CA PRO A 34 -9.05 -9.59 -1.18
C PRO A 34 -8.99 -8.38 -2.09
N ALA A 35 -9.07 -7.17 -1.53
CA ALA A 35 -8.62 -6.01 -2.25
C ALA A 35 -7.29 -6.46 -2.85
N CYS A 36 -7.07 -6.23 -4.13
CA CYS A 36 -5.72 -6.31 -4.66
C CYS A 36 -5.15 -4.88 -4.53
N PRO A 37 -5.02 -4.30 -3.30
CA PRO A 37 -4.67 -2.89 -3.19
C PRO A 37 -3.25 -2.69 -3.71
N ASP A 38 -2.41 -3.71 -3.67
CA ASP A 38 -1.02 -3.63 -4.06
C ASP A 38 -0.86 -3.56 -5.56
N THR A 39 -1.59 -4.35 -6.34
CA THR A 39 -1.53 -4.24 -7.80
C THR A 39 -2.11 -2.91 -8.24
N SER A 40 -3.26 -2.48 -7.72
CA SER A 40 -3.84 -1.17 -8.04
C SER A 40 -2.93 -0.01 -7.63
N ARG A 41 -2.25 -0.09 -6.47
CA ARG A 41 -1.28 0.91 -6.01
C ARG A 41 -0.07 0.98 -6.93
N ARG A 42 0.47 -0.15 -7.38
CA ARG A 42 1.63 -0.22 -8.30
C ARG A 42 1.30 0.36 -9.67
N HIS A 43 0.14 0.02 -10.25
CA HIS A 43 -0.30 0.58 -11.53
C HIS A 43 -0.57 2.07 -11.43
N ARG A 44 -1.18 2.53 -10.33
CA ARG A 44 -1.36 3.95 -10.07
C ARG A 44 -0.02 4.69 -9.94
N LEU A 45 0.99 4.08 -9.31
CA LEU A 45 2.34 4.63 -9.26
C LEU A 45 2.95 4.72 -10.66
N ALA A 46 2.84 3.66 -11.47
CA ALA A 46 3.34 3.66 -12.84
C ALA A 46 2.74 4.79 -13.67
N ALA A 47 1.41 4.99 -13.60
CA ALA A 47 0.73 6.08 -14.30
C ALA A 47 1.24 7.46 -13.87
N GLN A 48 1.41 7.70 -12.57
CA GLN A 48 1.93 8.99 -12.08
C GLN A 48 3.39 9.24 -12.47
N LEU A 49 4.21 8.18 -12.52
CA LEU A 49 5.60 8.30 -12.96
C LEU A 49 5.72 8.53 -14.47
N ALA A 50 4.85 7.91 -15.27
CA ALA A 50 4.79 8.14 -16.72
C ALA A 50 4.32 9.56 -17.05
N ASP A 51 3.37 10.11 -16.27
CA ASP A 51 2.93 11.51 -16.38
C ASP A 51 4.06 12.49 -16.01
N MET A 52 4.75 12.24 -14.90
CA MET A 52 5.84 13.10 -14.42
C MET A 52 7.11 12.99 -15.28
N ILE A 53 7.40 11.83 -15.86
CA ILE A 53 8.61 11.54 -16.63
C ILE A 53 8.21 10.96 -17.99
N SER A 54 7.73 11.84 -18.86
CA SER A 54 7.27 11.45 -20.19
C SER A 54 8.40 10.77 -20.98
N GLY A 55 8.13 9.57 -21.49
CA GLY A 55 9.08 8.75 -22.26
C GLY A 55 9.92 7.78 -21.42
N ALA A 56 9.79 7.78 -20.09
CA ALA A 56 10.42 6.76 -19.26
C ALA A 56 9.77 5.38 -19.51
N ALA A 57 10.60 4.35 -19.61
CA ALA A 57 10.16 2.95 -19.64
C ALA A 57 10.57 2.21 -18.37
N THR A 58 11.77 2.49 -17.86
CA THR A 58 12.29 1.86 -16.65
C THR A 58 12.94 2.86 -15.70
N ILE A 59 12.81 2.58 -14.40
CA ILE A 59 13.36 3.40 -13.33
C ILE A 59 14.13 2.48 -12.38
N ARG A 60 15.45 2.58 -12.36
CA ARG A 60 16.34 1.84 -11.46
C ARG A 60 16.60 2.67 -10.21
N VAL A 61 16.33 2.11 -9.04
CA VAL A 61 16.48 2.77 -7.73
C VAL A 61 17.37 1.93 -6.80
N SER A 62 18.31 2.59 -6.13
CA SER A 62 19.08 2.04 -5.01
C SER A 62 19.24 3.07 -3.89
N LEU A 63 19.43 2.62 -2.65
CA LEU A 63 19.88 3.48 -1.55
C LEU A 63 21.40 3.47 -1.41
N THR A 64 22.11 2.59 -2.12
CA THR A 64 23.57 2.60 -2.19
C THR A 64 23.98 3.33 -3.46
N ASP A 65 24.64 4.47 -3.29
CA ASP A 65 25.45 5.10 -4.34
C ASP A 65 26.91 4.68 -4.09
N PRO A 66 27.60 4.03 -5.03
CA PRO A 66 28.99 3.63 -4.83
C PRO A 66 29.95 4.82 -4.59
N THR A 67 29.50 6.05 -4.85
CA THR A 67 30.30 7.27 -4.72
C THR A 67 29.97 8.12 -3.48
N GLN A 68 28.89 7.82 -2.74
CA GLN A 68 28.46 8.63 -1.59
C GLN A 68 28.31 7.81 -0.30
N VAL A 69 28.78 8.40 0.80
CA VAL A 69 28.92 7.74 2.13
C VAL A 69 27.59 7.55 2.86
N TRP A 70 26.56 8.32 2.49
CA TRP A 70 25.22 8.23 3.07
C TRP A 70 24.26 7.59 2.08
N PRO A 71 23.30 6.75 2.54
CA PRO A 71 22.31 6.17 1.67
C PRO A 71 21.39 7.26 1.11
N HIS A 72 21.76 7.79 -0.04
CA HIS A 72 20.92 8.67 -0.83
C HIS A 72 20.21 7.85 -1.89
N PRO A 73 18.91 8.09 -2.11
CA PRO A 73 18.22 7.46 -3.22
C PRO A 73 18.88 7.87 -4.53
N HIS A 74 19.52 6.91 -5.16
CA HIS A 74 20.11 7.01 -6.48
C HIS A 74 19.12 6.45 -7.50
N THR A 75 18.87 7.22 -8.56
CA THR A 75 17.85 6.91 -9.57
C THR A 75 18.47 7.03 -10.95
N VAL A 76 18.31 5.99 -11.77
CA VAL A 76 18.61 6.01 -13.20
C VAL A 76 17.33 5.72 -13.94
N VAL A 77 16.96 6.57 -14.90
CA VAL A 77 15.76 6.40 -15.71
C VAL A 77 16.15 6.14 -17.15
N GLN A 78 15.52 5.16 -17.78
CA GLN A 78 15.76 4.83 -19.18
C GLN A 78 14.45 4.87 -19.96
N ASP A 79 14.55 5.28 -21.21
CA ASP A 79 13.46 5.18 -22.19
C ASP A 79 13.28 3.74 -22.72
N GLU A 80 12.33 3.55 -23.63
CA GLU A 80 12.05 2.24 -24.24
C GLU A 80 13.22 1.68 -25.06
N THR A 81 14.12 2.55 -25.53
CA THR A 81 15.34 2.17 -26.27
C THR A 81 16.49 1.79 -25.33
N GLY A 82 16.30 1.92 -24.01
CA GLY A 82 17.32 1.67 -22.99
C GLY A 82 18.31 2.82 -22.80
N LYS A 83 18.04 3.99 -23.39
CA LYS A 83 18.91 5.17 -23.24
C LYS A 83 18.62 5.85 -21.91
N THR A 84 19.66 6.16 -21.14
CA THR A 84 19.54 6.93 -19.91
C THR A 84 19.04 8.35 -20.20
N MET A 85 18.00 8.74 -19.49
CA MET A 85 17.40 10.07 -19.56
C MET A 85 17.99 10.95 -18.45
N GLU A 86 18.44 12.15 -18.80
CA GLU A 86 18.86 13.16 -17.84
C GLU A 86 17.63 13.72 -17.12
N LEU A 87 17.61 13.64 -15.79
CA LEU A 87 16.53 14.15 -14.95
C LEU A 87 17.04 15.13 -13.91
N GLY A 88 16.22 16.13 -13.61
CA GLY A 88 16.47 17.03 -12.49
C GLY A 88 16.53 16.27 -11.16
N ARG A 89 17.47 16.65 -10.29
CA ARG A 89 17.70 16.00 -8.99
C ARG A 89 16.42 15.86 -8.15
N THR A 90 15.53 16.86 -8.21
CA THR A 90 14.24 16.84 -7.49
C THR A 90 13.34 15.72 -7.99
N THR A 91 13.12 15.63 -9.30
CA THR A 91 12.28 14.61 -9.94
C THR A 91 12.80 13.20 -9.65
N SER A 92 14.12 13.00 -9.76
CA SER A 92 14.78 11.73 -9.45
C SER A 92 14.54 11.28 -7.99
N ARG A 93 14.62 12.22 -7.04
CA ARG A 93 14.38 11.94 -5.61
C ARG A 93 12.92 11.68 -5.30
N VAL A 94 12.00 12.42 -5.92
CA VAL A 94 10.56 12.22 -5.77
C VAL A 94 10.17 10.84 -6.30
N ALA A 95 10.61 10.50 -7.51
CA ALA A 95 10.35 9.20 -8.13
C ALA A 95 10.87 8.03 -7.26
N ALA A 96 12.13 8.11 -6.81
CA ALA A 96 12.68 7.10 -5.91
C ALA A 96 11.87 6.98 -4.61
N ARG A 97 11.53 8.10 -3.97
CA ARG A 97 10.78 8.06 -2.70
C ARG A 97 9.39 7.44 -2.87
N TRP A 98 8.73 7.69 -3.99
CA TRP A 98 7.43 7.07 -4.29
C TRP A 98 7.57 5.56 -4.49
N ILE A 99 8.59 5.12 -5.22
CA ILE A 99 8.91 3.69 -5.40
C ILE A 99 9.22 3.04 -4.04
N LEU A 100 10.12 3.61 -3.24
CA LEU A 100 10.48 3.09 -1.90
C LEU A 100 9.26 2.90 -1.00
N ARG A 101 8.29 3.82 -1.04
CA ARG A 101 7.05 3.76 -0.23
C ARG A 101 6.09 2.66 -0.67
N VAL A 102 6.10 2.26 -1.95
CA VAL A 102 5.22 1.18 -2.45
C VAL A 102 5.79 -0.21 -2.13
N TRP A 103 7.11 -0.34 -1.97
CA TRP A 103 7.77 -1.58 -1.55
C TRP A 103 8.70 -1.36 -0.35
N PRO A 104 8.14 -1.14 0.86
CA PRO A 104 8.95 -0.88 2.06
C PRO A 104 9.82 -2.08 2.47
N ASP A 105 9.37 -3.31 2.18
CA ASP A 105 10.03 -4.56 2.62
C ASP A 105 11.17 -5.03 1.69
N LYS A 106 11.54 -4.24 0.68
CA LYS A 106 12.62 -4.61 -0.26
C LYS A 106 13.98 -4.18 0.27
N ASP A 107 14.98 -5.00 -0.03
CA ASP A 107 16.38 -4.69 0.26
C ASP A 107 16.93 -3.66 -0.73
N TRP A 108 16.80 -2.38 -0.40
CA TRP A 108 17.25 -1.28 -1.24
C TRP A 108 18.76 -1.04 -1.24
N THR A 109 19.54 -1.84 -0.49
CA THR A 109 21.00 -1.84 -0.64
C THR A 109 21.40 -2.35 -2.03
N ARG A 110 20.53 -3.15 -2.65
CA ARG A 110 20.66 -3.61 -4.03
C ARG A 110 19.78 -2.78 -4.97
N PRO A 111 20.24 -2.52 -6.19
CA PRO A 111 19.43 -1.82 -7.18
C PRO A 111 18.22 -2.67 -7.59
N HIS A 112 17.08 -2.01 -7.73
CA HIS A 112 15.85 -2.59 -8.25
C HIS A 112 15.38 -1.78 -9.46
N THR A 113 14.91 -2.46 -10.50
CA THR A 113 14.36 -1.82 -11.69
C THR A 113 12.84 -1.95 -11.68
N PHE A 114 12.19 -0.80 -11.75
CA PHE A 114 10.75 -0.70 -11.92
C PHE A 114 10.43 -0.50 -13.39
N ARG A 115 9.65 -1.43 -13.97
CA ARG A 115 9.13 -1.34 -15.34
C ARG A 115 7.76 -0.68 -15.31
N LEU A 116 7.61 0.42 -16.06
CA LEU A 116 6.36 1.19 -16.07
C LEU A 116 5.24 0.48 -16.82
N ALA A 117 5.55 -0.25 -17.89
CA ALA A 117 4.56 -0.96 -18.72
C ALA A 117 3.66 -1.91 -17.93
N ASP A 118 4.26 -2.72 -17.04
CA ASP A 118 3.56 -3.78 -16.31
C ASP A 118 3.48 -3.51 -14.80
N ALA A 119 3.95 -2.34 -14.36
CA ALA A 119 4.10 -1.97 -12.96
C ALA A 119 4.82 -3.04 -12.10
N THR A 120 5.86 -3.65 -12.67
CA THR A 120 6.64 -4.71 -12.02
C THR A 120 7.98 -4.19 -11.51
N LEU A 121 8.35 -4.64 -10.30
CA LEU A 121 9.65 -4.34 -9.70
C LEU A 121 10.49 -5.61 -9.68
N THR A 122 11.63 -5.59 -10.36
CA THR A 122 12.59 -6.69 -10.36
C THR A 122 13.87 -6.27 -9.65
N ARG A 123 14.51 -7.21 -8.96
CA ARG A 123 15.88 -6.99 -8.48
C ARG A 123 16.79 -6.90 -9.69
N SER A 124 17.69 -5.93 -9.69
CA SER A 124 18.70 -5.78 -10.73
C SER A 124 20.04 -6.20 -10.16
N ASP A 125 20.37 -7.46 -10.34
CA ASP A 125 21.71 -8.03 -10.10
C ASP A 125 22.70 -7.73 -11.24
N LEU A 126 22.22 -7.14 -12.34
CA LEU A 126 23.06 -6.67 -13.43
C LEU A 126 23.85 -5.41 -13.03
N THR A 127 25.16 -5.61 -12.98
CA THR A 127 26.23 -4.63 -13.07
C THR A 127 25.91 -3.54 -14.10
N ALA A 128 25.36 -2.42 -13.65
CA ALA A 128 25.44 -1.15 -14.38
C ALA A 128 26.83 -0.52 -14.21
N ALA A 129 27.87 -1.35 -14.14
CA ALA A 129 29.26 -0.97 -14.23
C ALA A 129 29.70 -1.27 -15.67
N GLU A 130 29.21 -0.47 -16.62
CA GLU A 130 29.76 -0.28 -17.97
C GLU A 130 28.75 0.52 -18.80
N ARG A 131 28.94 1.84 -18.85
CA ARG A 131 28.88 2.67 -20.08
C ARG A 131 28.78 4.14 -19.66
N GLY A 132 29.92 4.82 -19.74
CA GLY A 132 30.03 6.26 -19.51
C GLY A 132 31.44 6.68 -19.13
N ARG A 133 32.42 6.39 -19.99
CA ARG A 133 33.57 7.29 -20.16
C ARG A 133 33.18 8.32 -21.20
#